data_AF-N1QW35-F1
#
_entry.id   AF-N1QW35-F1
#
_cell.length_a   1.000
_cell.length_b   1.000
_cell.length_c   1.000
_cell.angle_alpha   90.00
_cell.angle_beta   90.00
_cell.angle_gamma   90.00
#
_symmetry.space_group_name_H-M   'P 1'
#
loop_
_entity.id
_entity.type
_entity.pdbx_description
1 polymer ?
#
loop_
_entity_poly.entity_id
_entity_poly.type
_entity_poly.pdbx_seq_one_letter_code
_entity_poly.pdbx_strand_id
1 'polypeptide(L)'
;MEDRDLAFMLERCPVLEILVMMTSHSGVRLRLVSQSLRCVQLGFTYLEYIDVVDAPRLERIFQWEITSPSLCVKKHSSRIKIGRAPNLRMLGYLLPGEQELGITNTVIVAGSKENIVPSVQILAIELHFGVRDAVKKVSGFLRGFPNLETLHVQSVRVSEKSTGKVNLKFWQEGGPIKCVVEGMKKVFFYEFRGSKSEVAFLKFIAERGRVLEQMVVVVAIECFSSWDNVNAKLKPLASAK
;
A
#
# COMPACT_ATOMS: atom_id res chain seq x y z
N MET A 1 4.67 18.03 18.65
CA MET A 1 3.39 17.46 19.09
C MET A 1 3.69 16.07 19.57
N GLU A 2 3.47 15.82 20.85
CA GLU A 2 3.70 14.52 21.49
C GLU A 2 2.45 13.64 21.37
N ASP A 3 2.60 12.33 21.53
CA ASP A 3 1.51 11.33 21.44
C ASP A 3 0.32 11.70 22.35
N ARG A 4 0.62 12.29 23.51
CA ARG A 4 -0.38 12.70 24.51
C ARG A 4 -1.24 13.85 24.02
N ASP A 5 -0.67 14.78 23.26
CA ASP A 5 -1.41 15.94 22.73
C ASP A 5 -2.51 15.48 21.78
N LEU A 6 -2.18 14.51 20.92
CA LEU A 6 -3.13 14.01 19.93
C LEU A 6 -4.21 13.11 20.55
N ALA A 7 -3.83 12.25 21.49
CA ALA A 7 -4.80 11.44 22.23
C ALA A 7 -5.79 12.35 22.99
N PHE A 8 -5.26 13.40 23.65
CA PHE A 8 -6.08 14.39 24.33
C PHE A 8 -7.01 15.13 23.36
N MET A 9 -6.52 15.55 22.19
CA MET A 9 -7.35 16.21 21.18
C MET A 9 -8.49 15.29 20.70
N LEU A 10 -8.21 14.02 20.39
CA LEU A 10 -9.24 13.06 19.96
C LEU A 10 -10.30 12.82 21.06
N GLU A 11 -9.88 12.79 22.32
CA GLU A 11 -10.79 12.66 23.46
C GLU A 11 -11.68 13.90 23.65
N ARG A 12 -11.12 15.10 23.45
CA ARG A 12 -11.83 16.37 23.60
C ARG A 12 -12.68 16.75 22.38
N CYS A 13 -12.49 16.06 21.25
CA CYS A 13 -13.22 16.30 20.00
C CYS A 13 -14.06 15.08 19.59
N PRO A 14 -15.14 14.74 20.33
CA PRO A 14 -15.93 13.52 20.12
C PRO A 14 -16.75 13.50 18.82
N VAL A 15 -16.78 14.62 18.09
CA VAL A 15 -17.48 14.76 16.80
C VAL A 15 -16.51 14.81 15.61
N LEU A 16 -15.20 14.72 15.85
CA LEU A 16 -14.20 14.83 14.79
C LEU A 16 -14.31 13.64 13.84
N GLU A 17 -14.61 13.91 12.56
CA GLU A 17 -14.71 12.87 11.53
C GLU A 17 -13.43 12.72 10.70
N ILE A 18 -12.64 13.79 10.54
CA ILE A 18 -11.47 13.81 9.68
C ILE A 18 -10.29 14.39 10.45
N LEU A 19 -9.22 13.63 10.54
CA LEU A 19 -7.93 14.08 11.05
C LEU A 19 -6.95 14.17 9.88
N VAL A 20 -6.45 15.37 9.63
CA VAL A 20 -5.37 15.61 8.67
C VAL A 20 -4.17 16.15 9.43
N MET A 21 -3.03 15.50 9.27
CA MET A 21 -1.74 15.98 9.77
C MET A 21 -0.84 16.26 8.59
N MET A 22 -0.37 17.50 8.48
CA MET A 22 0.56 17.94 7.45
C MET A 22 1.86 18.34 8.10
N THR A 23 2.99 17.93 7.52
CA THR A 23 4.35 18.37 7.88
C THR A 23 4.71 18.18 9.35
N SER A 24 5.54 17.20 9.68
CA SER A 24 6.00 16.98 11.05
C SER A 24 7.53 17.04 11.16
N HIS A 25 8.04 17.83 12.09
CA HIS A 25 9.47 17.87 12.40
C HIS A 25 9.95 16.63 13.19
N SER A 26 9.00 15.89 13.77
CA SER A 26 9.23 14.65 14.52
C SER A 26 8.41 13.51 13.92
N GLY A 27 8.78 12.27 14.24
CA GLY A 27 8.01 11.10 13.86
C GLY A 27 6.61 11.13 14.46
N VAL A 28 5.61 10.79 13.64
CA VAL A 28 4.20 10.76 13.99
C VAL A 28 3.89 9.45 14.70
N ARG A 29 3.21 9.56 15.84
CA ARG A 29 2.83 8.44 16.71
C ARG A 29 1.36 8.61 17.08
N LEU A 30 0.54 7.67 16.63
CA LEU A 30 -0.91 7.77 16.72
C LEU A 30 -1.45 6.60 17.51
N ARG A 31 -2.24 6.89 18.54
CA ARG A 31 -3.11 5.91 19.20
C ARG A 31 -4.55 6.36 19.00
N LEU A 32 -5.28 5.68 18.14
CA LEU A 32 -6.62 6.08 17.74
C LEU A 32 -7.66 5.36 18.60
N VAL A 33 -8.36 6.13 19.42
CA VAL A 33 -9.58 5.75 20.12
C VAL A 33 -10.62 6.84 19.81
N SER A 34 -11.56 6.56 18.93
CA SER A 34 -12.57 7.56 18.53
C SER A 34 -13.82 6.92 17.94
N GLN A 35 -14.98 7.36 18.40
CA GLN A 35 -16.28 6.86 17.94
C GLN A 35 -16.81 7.62 16.71
N SER A 36 -16.21 8.76 16.37
CA SER A 36 -16.63 9.62 15.24
C SER A 36 -15.67 9.59 14.06
N LEU A 37 -14.39 9.27 14.29
CA LEU A 37 -13.35 9.40 13.27
C LEU A 37 -13.58 8.44 12.10
N ARG A 38 -13.59 8.99 10.88
CA ARG A 38 -13.82 8.28 9.62
C ARG A 38 -12.60 8.29 8.71
N CYS A 39 -11.74 9.29 8.83
CA CYS A 39 -10.60 9.46 7.95
C CYS A 39 -9.37 9.97 8.72
N VAL A 40 -8.22 9.34 8.47
CA VAL A 40 -6.90 9.81 8.91
C VAL A 40 -6.01 9.97 7.70
N GLN A 41 -5.51 11.19 7.49
CA GLN A 41 -4.60 11.54 6.42
C GLN A 41 -3.31 12.10 6.98
N LEU A 42 -2.18 11.56 6.55
CA LEU A 42 -0.85 11.97 6.97
C LEU A 42 -0.05 12.45 5.75
N GLY A 43 0.22 13.75 5.66
CA GLY A 43 0.89 14.36 4.52
C GLY A 43 2.27 14.90 4.88
N PHE A 44 3.32 14.55 4.12
CA PHE A 44 4.70 15.03 4.37
C PHE A 44 5.19 14.75 5.80
N THR A 45 4.74 13.64 6.39
CA THR A 45 5.10 13.23 7.74
C THR A 45 5.82 11.89 7.72
N TYR A 46 6.78 11.71 8.62
CA TYR A 46 7.35 10.40 8.90
C TYR A 46 6.49 9.66 9.94
N LEU A 47 5.90 8.52 9.58
CA LEU A 47 5.12 7.69 10.52
C LEU A 47 6.04 6.75 11.31
N GLU A 48 6.10 6.89 12.63
CA GLU A 48 6.74 5.90 13.50
C GLU A 48 5.77 4.75 13.80
N TYR A 49 4.59 5.07 14.34
CA TYR A 49 3.54 4.07 14.49
C TYR A 49 2.14 4.66 14.49
N ILE A 50 1.17 3.83 14.09
CA ILE A 50 -0.26 4.04 14.26
C ILE A 50 -0.85 2.78 14.89
N ASP A 51 -1.60 2.96 15.97
CA ASP A 51 -2.32 1.90 16.67
C ASP A 51 -3.81 2.25 16.72
N VAL A 52 -4.60 1.59 15.89
CA VAL A 52 -6.05 1.74 15.83
C VAL A 52 -6.67 0.85 16.90
N VAL A 53 -6.84 1.36 18.11
CA VAL A 53 -7.30 0.55 19.24
C VAL A 53 -8.80 0.28 19.14
N ASP A 54 -9.61 1.35 19.08
CA ASP A 54 -11.06 1.26 18.91
C ASP A 54 -11.57 2.47 18.12
N ALA A 55 -11.86 2.26 16.84
CA ALA A 55 -12.34 3.29 15.94
C ALA A 55 -13.39 2.71 14.97
N PRO A 56 -14.62 2.43 15.45
CA PRO A 56 -15.59 1.65 14.68
C PRO A 56 -16.12 2.34 13.43
N ARG A 57 -16.04 3.67 13.37
CA ARG A 57 -16.43 4.45 12.19
C ARG A 57 -15.28 4.75 11.23
N LEU A 58 -14.06 4.30 11.54
CA LEU A 58 -12.89 4.60 10.73
C LEU A 58 -13.00 3.88 9.38
N GLU A 59 -12.96 4.64 8.29
CA GLU A 59 -13.14 4.15 6.93
C GLU A 59 -11.83 4.17 6.15
N ARG A 60 -10.96 5.15 6.39
CA ARG A 60 -9.78 5.43 5.57
C ARG A 60 -8.57 5.82 6.43
N ILE A 61 -7.43 5.24 6.14
CA ILE A 61 -6.12 5.68 6.65
C ILE A 61 -5.18 5.73 5.45
N PHE A 62 -4.57 6.87 5.18
CA PHE A 62 -3.60 6.95 4.10
C PHE A 62 -2.52 7.98 4.37
N GLN A 63 -1.34 7.70 3.83
CA GLN A 63 -0.21 8.61 3.79
C GLN A 63 -0.18 9.32 2.44
N TRP A 64 0.29 10.56 2.37
CA TRP A 64 0.43 11.33 1.14
C TRP A 64 1.81 11.99 1.12
N GLU A 65 2.55 11.82 0.03
CA GLU A 65 3.90 12.36 -0.19
C GLU A 65 4.85 12.13 1.00
N ILE A 66 5.31 10.88 1.13
CA ILE A 66 6.42 10.54 2.02
C ILE A 66 7.65 11.30 1.49
N THR A 67 8.13 12.27 2.27
CA THR A 67 9.44 12.88 2.01
C THR A 67 10.46 11.77 1.96
N SER A 68 11.23 11.72 0.87
CA SER A 68 12.24 10.70 0.59
C SER A 68 12.97 10.26 1.87
N PRO A 69 13.23 8.94 2.05
CA PRO A 69 14.00 8.42 3.19
C PRO A 69 15.35 9.13 3.41
N SER A 70 15.86 9.83 2.39
CA SER A 70 17.09 10.60 2.40
C SER A 70 17.14 11.80 3.35
N LEU A 71 16.01 12.24 3.92
CA LEU A 71 16.01 13.29 4.96
C LEU A 71 16.08 12.74 6.39
N CYS A 72 15.90 11.43 6.59
CA CYS A 72 15.93 10.80 7.90
C CYS A 72 17.03 9.72 7.94
N VAL A 73 18.18 10.09 8.50
CA VAL A 73 19.40 9.27 8.68
C VAL A 73 19.19 8.02 9.57
N LYS A 74 17.97 7.77 10.06
CA LYS A 74 17.68 6.67 10.98
C LYS A 74 16.62 5.74 10.38
N LYS A 75 17.01 4.49 10.13
CA LYS A 75 16.11 3.35 9.87
C LYS A 75 15.21 3.14 11.10
N HIS A 76 14.14 3.93 11.20
CA HIS A 76 13.08 3.67 12.15
C HIS A 76 12.02 2.82 11.43
N SER A 77 11.62 1.70 12.04
CA SER A 77 10.57 0.85 11.51
C SER A 77 9.22 1.54 11.69
N SER A 78 8.49 1.78 10.60
CA SER A 78 7.12 2.28 10.64
C SER A 78 6.18 1.12 10.93
N ARG A 79 5.29 1.25 11.93
CA ARG A 79 4.38 0.17 12.34
C ARG A 79 2.91 0.59 12.33
N ILE A 80 2.07 -0.20 11.66
CA ILE A 80 0.62 0.00 11.62
C ILE A 80 -0.04 -1.17 12.34
N LYS A 81 -0.79 -0.89 13.40
CA LYS A 81 -1.60 -1.89 14.12
C LYS A 81 -3.08 -1.57 13.97
N ILE A 82 -3.84 -2.55 13.51
CA ILE A 82 -5.30 -2.42 13.36
C ILE A 82 -5.98 -3.33 14.40
N GLY A 83 -6.62 -2.71 15.38
CA GLY A 83 -7.51 -3.32 16.35
C GLY A 83 -8.96 -3.28 15.86
N ARG A 84 -9.87 -2.67 16.65
CA ARG A 84 -11.30 -2.65 16.31
C ARG A 84 -11.65 -1.51 15.35
N ALA A 85 -11.62 -1.81 14.05
CA ALA A 85 -12.03 -0.88 12.98
C ALA A 85 -12.80 -1.61 11.86
N PRO A 86 -14.02 -2.13 12.13
CA PRO A 86 -14.80 -2.94 11.17
C PRO A 86 -15.13 -2.24 9.85
N ASN A 87 -15.23 -0.90 9.83
CA ASN A 87 -15.57 -0.14 8.64
C ASN A 87 -14.34 0.31 7.83
N LEU A 88 -13.13 -0.09 8.24
CA LEU A 88 -11.90 0.32 7.59
C LEU A 88 -11.81 -0.35 6.22
N ARG A 89 -12.05 0.44 5.18
CA ARG A 89 -12.15 0.00 3.78
C ARG A 89 -10.95 0.40 2.94
N MET A 90 -10.19 1.40 3.36
CA MET A 90 -9.07 1.93 2.60
C MET A 90 -7.82 2.11 3.45
N LEU A 91 -6.72 1.57 2.93
CA LEU A 91 -5.37 1.81 3.41
C LEU A 91 -4.52 2.36 2.27
N GLY A 92 -3.83 3.48 2.48
CA GLY A 92 -3.11 4.15 1.40
C GLY A 92 -1.62 4.37 1.65
N TYR A 93 -0.85 4.21 0.58
CA TYR A 93 0.57 4.49 0.43
C TYR A 93 1.43 3.73 1.44
N LEU A 94 1.13 2.44 1.56
CA LEU A 94 1.93 1.53 2.38
C LEU A 94 3.18 1.08 1.62
N LEU A 95 4.28 0.85 2.34
CA LEU A 95 5.57 0.39 1.82
C LEU A 95 5.76 -1.10 2.14
N PRO A 96 5.46 -2.03 1.22
CA PRO A 96 5.57 -3.46 1.47
C PRO A 96 6.99 -3.83 1.86
N GLY A 97 7.15 -4.25 3.12
CA GLY A 97 8.42 -4.76 3.62
C GLY A 97 9.34 -3.79 4.34
N GLU A 98 8.99 -2.50 4.34
CA GLU A 98 9.59 -1.49 5.21
C GLU A 98 8.65 -1.16 6.38
N GLN A 99 7.34 -1.37 6.19
CA GLN A 99 6.32 -1.21 7.21
C GLN A 99 5.89 -2.54 7.82
N GLU A 100 5.86 -2.58 9.15
CA GLU A 100 5.24 -3.67 9.90
C GLU A 100 3.74 -3.44 10.01
N LEU A 101 2.95 -4.29 9.34
CA LEU A 101 1.50 -4.30 9.50
C LEU A 101 1.10 -5.41 10.48
N GLY A 102 0.65 -5.02 11.67
CA GLY A 102 0.08 -5.88 12.69
C GLY A 102 -1.45 -5.77 12.73
N ILE A 103 -2.12 -6.87 13.03
CA ILE A 103 -3.56 -6.86 13.34
C ILE A 103 -3.72 -7.48 14.71
N THR A 104 -4.41 -6.77 15.60
CA THR A 104 -4.57 -7.21 16.99
C THR A 104 -5.75 -8.18 17.14
N ASN A 105 -6.67 -8.24 16.16
CA ASN A 105 -7.83 -9.14 16.13
C ASN A 105 -7.71 -10.25 15.05
N THR A 106 -6.60 -10.98 15.02
CA THR A 106 -6.37 -12.06 14.04
C THR A 106 -7.40 -13.19 14.20
N VAL A 107 -8.16 -13.50 13.15
CA VAL A 107 -8.81 -14.81 13.01
C VAL A 107 -7.71 -15.80 12.65
N ILE A 108 -7.37 -16.70 13.57
CA ILE A 108 -6.42 -17.80 13.30
C ILE A 108 -7.10 -18.76 12.32
N VAL A 109 -6.88 -18.56 11.03
CA VAL A 109 -7.24 -19.56 10.02
C VAL A 109 -6.07 -20.52 9.89
N ALA A 110 -6.19 -21.69 10.49
CA ALA A 110 -5.40 -22.91 10.25
C ALA A 110 -3.91 -22.68 9.85
N GLY A 111 -3.08 -22.30 10.83
CA GLY A 111 -1.63 -22.51 10.74
C GLY A 111 -0.78 -21.43 10.06
N SER A 112 -1.35 -20.42 9.40
CA SER A 112 -0.60 -19.24 8.95
C SER A 112 -0.92 -18.03 9.83
N LYS A 113 0.12 -17.40 10.41
CA LYS A 113 -0.01 -16.09 11.08
C LYS A 113 -0.11 -14.98 10.02
N GLU A 114 -1.11 -15.06 9.15
CA GLU A 114 -1.40 -13.97 8.22
C GLU A 114 -2.26 -12.93 8.96
N ASN A 115 -1.77 -11.69 9.01
CA ASN A 115 -2.54 -10.56 9.46
C ASN A 115 -3.57 -10.24 8.37
N ILE A 116 -4.77 -10.81 8.48
CA ILE A 116 -5.87 -10.62 7.54
C ILE A 116 -6.74 -9.42 7.95
N VAL A 117 -6.82 -8.38 7.10
CA VAL A 117 -7.77 -7.26 7.22
C VAL A 117 -8.87 -7.45 6.16
N PRO A 118 -9.95 -8.21 6.43
CA PRO A 118 -10.94 -8.53 5.40
C PRO A 118 -11.84 -7.35 5.03
N SER A 119 -11.88 -6.29 5.83
CA SER A 119 -12.69 -5.10 5.57
C SER A 119 -12.11 -4.19 4.49
N VAL A 120 -10.81 -4.28 4.21
CA VAL A 120 -10.11 -3.41 3.27
C VAL A 120 -10.39 -3.84 1.83
N GLN A 121 -10.93 -2.92 1.04
CA GLN A 121 -11.30 -3.08 -0.37
C GLN A 121 -10.44 -2.22 -1.30
N ILE A 122 -9.80 -1.17 -0.77
CA ILE A 122 -8.93 -0.27 -1.51
C ILE A 122 -7.58 -0.22 -0.82
N LEU A 123 -6.52 -0.55 -1.57
CA LEU A 123 -5.15 -0.51 -1.09
C LEU A 123 -4.33 0.37 -2.02
N ALA A 124 -3.55 1.30 -1.48
CA ALA A 124 -2.48 1.95 -2.21
C ALA A 124 -1.12 1.53 -1.62
N ILE A 125 -0.18 1.18 -2.48
CA ILE A 125 1.19 0.83 -2.11
C ILE A 125 2.20 1.65 -2.90
N GLU A 126 3.33 1.94 -2.26
CA GLU A 126 4.54 2.45 -2.89
C GLU A 126 5.53 1.31 -3.07
N LEU A 127 6.12 1.19 -4.26
CA LEU A 127 6.98 0.07 -4.57
C LEU A 127 8.22 0.45 -5.37
N HIS A 128 9.36 -0.01 -4.88
CA HIS A 128 10.64 0.05 -5.58
C HIS A 128 10.86 -1.20 -6.43
N PHE A 129 10.46 -1.16 -7.70
CA PHE A 129 10.60 -2.28 -8.64
C PHE A 129 12.06 -2.67 -8.97
N GLY A 130 13.03 -1.82 -8.60
CA GLY A 130 14.46 -2.10 -8.68
C GLY A 130 15.04 -2.87 -7.49
N VAL A 131 14.27 -3.06 -6.41
CA VAL A 131 14.69 -3.73 -5.18
C VAL A 131 13.97 -5.08 -5.07
N ARG A 132 14.64 -6.18 -5.46
CA ARG A 132 14.03 -7.51 -5.53
C ARG A 132 13.37 -7.95 -4.22
N ASP A 133 13.98 -7.62 -3.07
CA ASP A 133 13.47 -8.00 -1.76
C ASP A 133 12.18 -7.26 -1.38
N ALA A 134 12.03 -6.00 -1.78
CA ALA A 134 10.78 -5.25 -1.60
C ALA A 134 9.67 -5.88 -2.44
N VAL A 135 9.97 -6.17 -3.71
CA VAL A 135 9.03 -6.82 -4.63
C VAL A 135 8.59 -8.20 -4.15
N LYS A 136 9.49 -8.98 -3.52
CA LYS A 136 9.17 -10.30 -2.96
C LYS A 136 8.11 -10.24 -1.87
N LYS A 137 8.09 -9.16 -1.09
CA LYS A 137 7.18 -9.01 0.05
C LYS A 137 5.76 -8.61 -0.39
N VAL A 138 5.58 -8.12 -1.61
CA VAL A 138 4.26 -7.70 -2.15
C VAL A 138 3.26 -8.86 -2.15
N SER A 139 3.67 -10.06 -2.56
CA SER A 139 2.75 -11.21 -2.60
C SER A 139 2.20 -11.55 -1.21
N GLY A 140 3.05 -11.58 -0.19
CA GLY A 140 2.62 -11.79 1.20
C GLY A 140 1.75 -10.64 1.72
N PHE A 141 2.06 -9.42 1.31
CA PHE A 141 1.28 -8.24 1.66
C PHE A 141 -0.15 -8.30 1.11
N LEU A 142 -0.30 -8.64 -0.18
CA LEU A 142 -1.62 -8.78 -0.82
C LEU A 142 -2.46 -9.92 -0.21
N ARG A 143 -1.83 -10.99 0.30
CA ARG A 143 -2.52 -12.08 1.02
C ARG A 143 -3.26 -11.60 2.27
N GLY A 144 -2.77 -10.54 2.92
CA GLY A 144 -3.43 -9.93 4.07
C GLY A 144 -4.75 -9.23 3.75
N PHE A 145 -5.10 -9.05 2.47
CA PHE A 145 -6.29 -8.31 2.03
C PHE A 145 -7.16 -9.17 1.10
N PRO A 146 -7.86 -10.20 1.61
CA PRO A 146 -8.54 -11.19 0.79
C PRO A 146 -9.70 -10.63 -0.05
N ASN A 147 -10.29 -9.50 0.36
CA ASN A 147 -11.42 -8.85 -0.30
C ASN A 147 -11.02 -7.56 -1.04
N LEU A 148 -9.73 -7.42 -1.36
CA LEU A 148 -9.22 -6.25 -2.08
C LEU A 148 -9.79 -6.18 -3.49
N GLU A 149 -10.47 -5.07 -3.81
CA GLU A 149 -11.10 -4.82 -5.12
C GLU A 149 -10.30 -3.84 -5.98
N THR A 150 -9.70 -2.83 -5.36
CA THR A 150 -8.94 -1.78 -6.05
C THR A 150 -7.53 -1.68 -5.50
N LEU A 151 -6.54 -1.82 -6.38
CA LEU A 151 -5.12 -1.66 -6.04
C LEU A 151 -4.54 -0.44 -6.75
N HIS A 152 -3.97 0.48 -5.97
CA HIS A 152 -3.14 1.57 -6.45
C HIS A 152 -1.67 1.22 -6.19
N VAL A 153 -0.81 1.36 -7.20
CA VAL A 153 0.62 1.09 -7.10
C VAL A 153 1.37 2.31 -7.61
N GLN A 154 2.19 2.92 -6.77
CA GLN A 154 3.08 4.00 -7.17
C GLN A 154 4.52 3.48 -7.30
N SER A 155 5.08 3.61 -8.51
CA SER A 155 6.47 3.20 -8.78
C SER A 155 7.46 4.26 -8.31
N VAL A 156 8.20 3.97 -7.25
CA VAL A 156 9.15 4.92 -6.67
C VAL A 156 10.50 4.84 -7.37
N ARG A 157 11.09 6.00 -7.65
CA ARG A 157 12.40 6.16 -8.29
C ARG A 157 13.49 5.59 -7.39
N VAL A 158 14.51 4.98 -8.00
CA VAL A 158 15.66 4.43 -7.27
C VAL A 158 16.87 5.31 -7.56
N SER A 159 17.53 5.82 -6.51
CA SER A 159 18.85 6.48 -6.60
C SER A 159 20.02 5.50 -6.41
N GLU A 160 19.78 4.32 -5.83
CA GLU A 160 20.78 3.28 -5.55
C GLU A 160 20.84 2.17 -6.62
N LYS A 161 21.90 1.36 -6.59
CA LYS A 161 22.10 0.25 -7.54
C LYS A 161 20.99 -0.79 -7.38
N SER A 162 20.30 -1.11 -8.48
CA SER A 162 19.25 -2.14 -8.52
C SER A 162 19.76 -3.49 -8.01
N THR A 163 19.06 -4.13 -7.08
CA THR A 163 19.46 -5.42 -6.47
C THR A 163 19.02 -6.65 -7.28
N GLY A 164 18.39 -6.43 -8.43
CA GLY A 164 18.02 -7.48 -9.39
C GLY A 164 16.66 -7.24 -10.03
N LYS A 165 16.48 -7.67 -11.29
CA LYS A 165 15.21 -7.56 -12.02
C LYS A 165 14.33 -8.77 -11.73
N VAL A 166 13.03 -8.56 -11.51
CA VAL A 166 12.05 -9.65 -11.41
C VAL A 166 11.42 -9.93 -12.78
N ASN A 167 10.98 -11.17 -12.97
CA ASN A 167 10.28 -11.62 -14.17
C ASN A 167 8.90 -12.19 -13.80
N LEU A 168 8.16 -12.71 -14.77
CA LEU A 168 6.84 -13.28 -14.53
C LEU A 168 6.88 -14.54 -13.65
N LYS A 169 7.89 -15.42 -13.82
CA LYS A 169 8.03 -16.66 -13.04
C LYS A 169 8.16 -16.37 -11.55
N PHE A 170 8.89 -15.32 -11.19
CA PHE A 170 9.02 -14.84 -9.81
C PHE A 170 7.66 -14.62 -9.13
N TRP A 171 6.69 -14.05 -9.84
CA TRP A 171 5.35 -13.81 -9.29
C TRP A 171 4.51 -15.08 -9.23
N GLN A 172 4.72 -16.00 -10.17
CA GLN A 172 3.98 -17.27 -10.24
C GLN A 172 4.45 -18.30 -9.20
N GLU A 173 5.71 -18.25 -8.77
CA GLU A 173 6.28 -19.14 -7.75
C GLU A 173 5.59 -19.01 -6.37
N GLY A 174 5.02 -17.85 -6.07
CA GLY A 174 4.37 -17.59 -4.79
C GLY A 174 3.01 -18.25 -4.58
N GLY A 175 2.49 -19.01 -5.57
CA GLY A 175 1.14 -19.59 -5.55
C GLY A 175 0.02 -18.56 -5.77
N PRO A 176 -1.25 -18.99 -5.85
CA PRO A 176 -2.38 -18.09 -6.10
C PRO A 176 -2.58 -17.12 -4.92
N ILE A 177 -2.86 -15.85 -5.24
CA ILE A 177 -3.22 -14.80 -4.27
C ILE A 177 -4.71 -14.54 -4.42
N LYS A 178 -5.50 -14.83 -3.37
CA LYS A 178 -6.97 -14.82 -3.43
C LYS A 178 -7.52 -13.52 -4.02
N CYS A 179 -7.12 -12.36 -3.49
CA CYS A 179 -7.63 -11.09 -3.97
C CYS A 179 -7.28 -10.82 -5.44
N VAL A 180 -6.07 -11.17 -5.89
CA VAL A 180 -5.69 -11.04 -7.29
C VAL A 180 -6.57 -11.94 -8.17
N VAL A 181 -6.79 -13.19 -7.78
CA VAL A 181 -7.52 -14.16 -8.61
C VAL A 181 -9.02 -13.91 -8.65
N GLU A 182 -9.63 -13.54 -7.53
CA GLU A 182 -11.10 -13.59 -7.33
C GLU A 182 -11.74 -12.24 -7.03
N GLY A 183 -10.99 -11.24 -6.55
CA GLY A 183 -11.58 -10.00 -6.00
C GLY A 183 -11.18 -8.72 -6.72
N MET A 184 -10.00 -8.69 -7.34
CA MET A 184 -9.39 -7.47 -7.86
C MET A 184 -10.01 -7.05 -9.19
N LYS A 185 -10.80 -5.98 -9.16
CA LYS A 185 -11.51 -5.41 -10.30
C LYS A 185 -10.72 -4.28 -10.96
N LYS A 186 -9.98 -3.50 -10.18
CA LYS A 186 -9.32 -2.29 -10.65
C LYS A 186 -7.87 -2.21 -10.21
N VAL A 187 -6.99 -1.89 -11.15
CA VAL A 187 -5.58 -1.57 -10.87
C VAL A 187 -5.21 -0.22 -11.47
N PHE A 188 -4.64 0.65 -10.64
CA PHE A 188 -4.07 1.92 -11.03
C PHE A 188 -2.58 1.89 -10.77
N PHE A 189 -1.79 2.02 -11.82
CA PHE A 189 -0.34 2.03 -11.76
C PHE A 189 0.16 3.43 -12.08
N TYR A 190 0.84 4.07 -11.13
CA TYR A 190 1.36 5.43 -11.26
C TYR A 190 2.88 5.42 -11.42
N GLU A 191 3.39 6.47 -12.06
CA GLU A 191 4.83 6.65 -12.28
C GLU A 191 5.46 5.50 -13.08
N PHE A 192 4.74 4.92 -14.03
CA PHE A 192 5.25 3.83 -14.85
C PHE A 192 6.46 4.27 -15.67
N ARG A 193 7.57 3.53 -15.57
CA ARG A 193 8.83 3.84 -16.28
C ARG A 193 9.22 2.82 -17.35
N GLY A 194 8.41 1.78 -17.57
CA GLY A 194 8.66 0.78 -18.62
C GLY A 194 9.80 -0.20 -18.32
N SER A 195 10.13 -0.40 -17.05
CA SER A 195 11.10 -1.41 -16.64
C SER A 195 10.52 -2.82 -16.78
N LYS A 196 11.40 -3.82 -16.95
CA LYS A 196 10.97 -5.23 -17.08
C LYS A 196 10.23 -5.73 -15.83
N SER A 197 10.61 -5.25 -14.65
CA SER A 197 9.98 -5.63 -13.38
C SER A 197 8.54 -5.09 -13.27
N GLU A 198 8.31 -3.83 -13.67
CA GLU A 198 6.97 -3.22 -13.68
C GLU A 198 6.06 -3.94 -14.68
N VAL A 199 6.56 -4.19 -15.90
CA VAL A 199 5.81 -4.92 -16.92
C VAL A 199 5.50 -6.35 -16.45
N ALA A 200 6.43 -7.03 -15.79
CA ALA A 200 6.20 -8.36 -15.25
C ALA A 200 5.10 -8.38 -14.17
N PHE A 201 5.03 -7.36 -13.32
CA PHE A 201 3.98 -7.23 -12.32
C PHE A 201 2.61 -6.98 -12.95
N LEU A 202 2.51 -6.01 -13.87
CA LEU A 202 1.27 -5.74 -14.60
C LEU A 202 0.80 -6.99 -15.35
N LYS A 203 1.73 -7.72 -15.97
CA LYS A 203 1.41 -8.96 -16.68
C LYS A 203 0.91 -10.06 -15.74
N PHE A 204 1.54 -10.20 -14.57
CA PHE A 204 1.08 -11.13 -13.55
C PHE A 204 -0.36 -10.86 -13.12
N ILE A 205 -0.70 -9.59 -12.85
CA ILE A 205 -2.08 -9.21 -12.50
C ILE A 205 -3.03 -9.51 -13.66
N ALA A 206 -2.68 -9.16 -14.89
CA ALA A 206 -3.52 -9.40 -16.06
C ALA A 206 -3.76 -10.91 -16.33
N GLU A 207 -2.73 -11.76 -16.16
CA GLU A 207 -2.84 -13.22 -16.36
C GLU A 207 -3.57 -13.95 -15.22
N ARG A 208 -3.61 -13.35 -14.01
CA ARG A 208 -4.21 -14.01 -12.83
C ARG A 208 -5.56 -13.44 -12.45
N GLY A 209 -5.83 -12.19 -12.78
CA GLY A 209 -7.06 -11.48 -12.45
C GLY A 209 -8.24 -11.89 -13.30
N ARG A 210 -9.09 -12.79 -12.77
CA ARG A 210 -10.26 -13.31 -13.51
C ARG A 210 -11.42 -12.32 -13.59
N VAL A 211 -11.47 -11.38 -12.65
CA VAL A 211 -12.54 -10.36 -12.52
C VAL A 211 -12.01 -8.95 -12.76
N LEU A 212 -10.82 -8.82 -13.37
CA LEU A 212 -10.20 -7.53 -13.63
C LEU A 212 -10.98 -6.79 -14.73
N GLU A 213 -11.63 -5.69 -14.35
CA GLU A 213 -12.44 -4.85 -15.24
C GLU A 213 -11.61 -3.70 -15.83
N GLN A 214 -10.67 -3.16 -15.05
CA GLN A 214 -9.94 -1.95 -15.42
C GLN A 214 -8.47 -2.01 -14.97
N MET A 215 -7.56 -1.74 -15.89
CA MET A 215 -6.15 -1.48 -15.60
C MET A 215 -5.76 -0.13 -16.21
N VAL A 216 -5.42 0.83 -15.35
CA VAL A 216 -4.96 2.17 -15.74
C VAL A 216 -3.47 2.28 -15.46
N VAL A 217 -2.69 2.66 -16.48
CA VAL A 217 -1.25 2.89 -16.36
C VAL A 217 -0.97 4.36 -16.66
N VAL A 218 -0.52 5.09 -15.64
CA VAL A 218 -0.09 6.49 -15.73
C VAL A 218 1.43 6.50 -15.85
N VAL A 219 1.92 7.02 -16.98
CA VAL A 219 3.35 7.01 -17.32
C VAL A 219 4.09 8.19 -16.70
N ALA A 220 5.33 7.95 -16.29
CA ALA A 220 6.25 9.02 -15.90
C ALA A 220 6.67 9.80 -17.16
N ILE A 221 6.27 11.07 -17.26
CA ILE A 221 6.41 11.91 -18.47
C ILE A 221 7.86 11.94 -18.96
N GLU A 222 8.81 12.04 -18.04
CA GLU A 222 10.25 12.07 -18.31
C GLU A 222 10.84 10.78 -18.92
N CYS A 223 10.13 9.66 -18.87
CA CYS A 223 10.63 8.35 -19.33
C CYS A 223 10.21 8.02 -20.77
N PHE A 224 9.28 8.78 -21.36
CA PHE A 224 8.69 8.47 -22.66
C PHE A 224 8.61 9.71 -23.54
N SER A 225 9.31 9.69 -24.67
CA SER A 225 9.28 10.75 -25.67
C SER A 225 8.10 10.66 -26.66
N SER A 226 7.40 9.52 -26.71
CA SER A 226 6.27 9.29 -27.62
C SER A 226 5.33 8.18 -27.13
N TRP A 227 4.11 8.14 -27.66
CA TRP A 227 3.13 7.09 -27.36
C TRP A 227 3.55 5.71 -27.88
N ASP A 228 4.28 5.64 -29.00
CA ASP A 228 4.79 4.38 -29.56
C ASP A 228 5.77 3.69 -28.61
N ASN A 229 6.60 4.48 -27.91
CA ASN A 229 7.51 3.97 -26.89
C ASN A 229 6.75 3.34 -25.70
N VAL A 230 5.61 3.92 -25.32
CA VAL A 230 4.73 3.38 -24.27
C VAL A 230 4.10 2.06 -24.75
N ASN A 231 3.52 2.05 -25.95
CA ASN A 231 2.89 0.86 -26.52
C ASN A 231 3.88 -0.31 -26.66
N ALA A 232 5.12 -0.04 -27.08
CA ALA A 232 6.15 -1.06 -27.18
C ALA A 232 6.44 -1.73 -25.81
N LYS A 233 6.38 -0.98 -24.71
CA LYS A 233 6.56 -1.51 -23.34
C LYS A 233 5.36 -2.27 -22.82
N LEU A 234 4.15 -1.86 -23.17
CA LEU A 234 2.90 -2.49 -22.72
C LEU A 234 2.43 -3.63 -23.65
N LYS A 235 3.01 -3.78 -24.84
CA LYS A 235 2.73 -4.89 -25.78
C LYS A 235 2.71 -6.28 -25.13
N PRO A 236 3.57 -6.62 -24.15
CA PRO A 236 3.49 -7.90 -23.46
C PRO A 236 2.18 -8.15 -22.70
N LEU A 237 1.45 -7.10 -22.28
CA LEU A 237 0.17 -7.23 -21.59
C LEU A 237 -0.95 -7.70 -22.52
N ALA A 238 -0.89 -7.35 -23.81
CA ALA A 238 -1.87 -7.81 -24.79
C ALA A 238 -1.84 -9.33 -25.02
N SER A 239 -0.76 -10.00 -24.59
CA SER A 239 -0.63 -11.47 -24.63
C SER A 239 -1.09 -12.18 -23.35
N ALA A 240 -1.48 -11.43 -22.32
CA ALA A 240 -2.03 -12.01 -21.10
C ALA A 240 -3.40 -12.61 -21.44
N LYS A 241 -3.56 -13.90 -21.15
CA LYS A 241 -4.81 -14.67 -21.27
C LYS A 241 -5.25 -15.11 -19.89
#